data_AF-A0A955B051-F1
#
_entry.id   AF-A0A955B051-F1
#
_cell.length_a   1.000
_cell.length_b   1.000
_cell.length_c   1.000
_cell.angle_alpha   90.00
_cell.angle_beta   90.00
_cell.angle_gamma   90.00
#
_symmetry.space_group_name_H-M   'P 1'
#
loop_
_entity.id
_entity.type
_entity.pdbx_description
1 polymer ?
#
loop_
_entity_poly.entity_id
_entity_poly.type
_entity_poly.pdbx_seq_one_letter_code
_entity_poly.pdbx_strand_id
1 'polypeptide(L)' 'RLRPQLVIVSAGFDAHRQDPVGSLGLTSEDFEPLTRAVREIAATHCAGRLVSVLEGGYNPAALSECVEVHLRELSRET' A
#
# COMPACT_ATOMS: atom_id res chain seq x y z
N ARG A 1 14.91 -6.37 16.47
CA ARG A 1 14.06 -5.41 15.73
C ARG A 1 14.89 -4.82 14.57
N LEU A 2 14.33 -4.69 13.38
CA LEU A 2 15.00 -4.13 12.19
C LEU A 2 15.02 -2.59 12.25
N ARG A 3 16.04 -1.93 11.68
CA ARG A 3 16.13 -0.47 11.48
C ARG A 3 16.48 -0.19 10.02
N PRO A 4 15.50 -0.20 9.09
CA PRO A 4 15.77 -0.06 7.68
C PRO A 4 16.33 1.32 7.33
N GLN A 5 17.16 1.39 6.29
CA GLN A 5 17.63 2.65 5.72
C GLN A 5 16.77 3.11 4.53
N LEU A 6 15.88 2.25 4.04
CA LEU A 6 14.91 2.48 2.98
C LEU A 6 13.80 1.43 3.15
N VAL A 7 12.55 1.82 2.94
CA VAL A 7 11.43 0.87 2.80
C VAL A 7 11.04 0.80 1.32
N ILE A 8 10.92 -0.42 0.79
CA ILE A 8 10.39 -0.68 -0.55
C ILE A 8 9.14 -1.54 -0.38
N VAL A 9 8.03 -1.11 -0.94
CA VAL A 9 6.74 -1.82 -0.90
C VAL A 9 6.48 -2.42 -2.27
N SER A 10 6.34 -3.75 -2.29
CA SER A 10 5.76 -4.52 -3.40
C SER A 10 4.24 -4.38 -3.29
N ALA A 11 3.66 -3.35 -3.91
CA ALA A 11 2.27 -2.94 -3.72
C ALA A 11 1.34 -3.69 -4.68
N GLY A 12 0.89 -4.87 -4.25
CA GLY A 12 -0.21 -5.61 -4.86
C GLY A 12 -1.55 -5.32 -4.19
N PHE A 13 -2.61 -5.25 -4.99
CA PHE A 13 -3.98 -4.97 -4.53
C PHE A 13 -4.95 -6.14 -4.78
N ASP A 14 -4.40 -7.33 -5.06
CA ASP A 14 -5.17 -8.56 -5.29
C ASP A 14 -5.85 -9.10 -4.02
N ALA A 15 -5.53 -8.56 -2.84
CA ALA A 15 -6.27 -8.83 -1.60
C ALA A 15 -7.72 -8.27 -1.60
N HIS A 16 -8.06 -7.40 -2.57
CA HIS A 16 -9.39 -6.81 -2.68
C HIS A 16 -10.48 -7.86 -2.94
N ARG A 17 -11.66 -7.70 -2.33
CA ARG A 17 -12.79 -8.66 -2.39
C ARG A 17 -13.34 -8.93 -3.79
N GLN A 18 -13.07 -8.05 -4.75
CA GLN A 18 -13.50 -8.20 -6.15
C GLN A 18 -12.38 -8.69 -7.07
N ASP A 19 -11.18 -8.91 -6.53
CA ASP A 19 -10.08 -9.46 -7.30
C ASP A 19 -10.33 -10.94 -7.61
N PRO A 20 -10.09 -11.42 -8.84
CA PRO A 20 -10.31 -12.81 -9.20
C PRO A 20 -9.24 -13.78 -8.70
N VAL A 21 -8.08 -13.29 -8.25
CA VAL A 21 -6.92 -14.13 -7.86
C VAL A 21 -6.79 -14.23 -6.34
N GLY A 22 -6.98 -13.12 -5.61
CA GLY A 22 -6.90 -13.14 -4.15
C GLY A 22 -8.21 -13.52 -3.45
N SER A 23 -8.14 -13.69 -2.13
CA SER A 23 -9.27 -14.19 -1.33
C SER A 23 -9.33 -13.61 0.09
N LEU A 24 -8.72 -12.44 0.31
CA LEU A 24 -8.65 -11.82 1.65
C LEU A 24 -9.86 -10.94 1.97
N GLY A 25 -10.64 -10.55 0.96
CA GLY A 25 -11.92 -9.86 1.17
C GLY A 25 -11.80 -8.40 1.58
N LEU A 26 -10.66 -7.76 1.35
CA LEU A 26 -10.44 -6.35 1.69
C LEU A 26 -11.29 -5.42 0.80
N THR A 27 -11.63 -4.23 1.30
CA THR A 27 -12.13 -3.11 0.50
C THR A 27 -11.02 -2.14 0.13
N SER A 28 -11.29 -1.22 -0.80
CA SER A 28 -10.34 -0.19 -1.21
C SER A 28 -9.83 0.64 -0.02
N GLU A 29 -10.69 0.94 0.95
CA GLU A 29 -10.37 1.70 2.17
C GLU A 29 -9.43 0.96 3.12
N ASP A 30 -9.45 -0.38 3.13
CA ASP A 30 -8.55 -1.18 3.98
C ASP A 30 -7.07 -1.01 3.60
N PHE A 31 -6.77 -0.56 2.37
CA PHE A 31 -5.40 -0.27 1.95
C PHE A 31 -4.86 1.04 2.53
N GLU A 32 -5.70 1.95 3.03
CA GLU A 32 -5.25 3.17 3.70
C GLU A 32 -4.43 2.86 4.98
N PRO A 33 -4.96 2.14 5.98
CA PRO A 33 -4.20 1.84 7.19
C PRO A 33 -2.95 0.97 6.91
N LEU A 34 -2.97 0.12 5.90
CA LEU A 34 -1.79 -0.64 5.47
C LEU A 34 -0.69 0.29 4.94
N THR A 35 -1.07 1.28 4.13
CA THR A 35 -0.16 2.30 3.61
C THR A 35 0.37 3.20 4.73
N ARG A 36 -0.50 3.59 5.67
CA ARG A 36 -0.12 4.38 6.85
C ARG A 36 0.95 3.66 7.67
N ALA A 37 0.78 2.35 7.92
CA ALA A 37 1.73 1.57 8.70
C ALA A 37 3.14 1.56 8.08
N VAL A 38 3.26 1.40 6.75
CA VAL A 38 4.58 1.43 6.09
C VAL A 38 5.19 2.84 6.05
N ARG A 39 4.37 3.89 5.93
CA ARG A 39 4.82 5.29 6.08
C ARG A 39 5.39 5.56 7.46
N GLU A 40 4.71 5.11 8.52
CA GLU A 40 5.15 5.28 9.91
C GLU A 40 6.48 4.56 10.19
N ILE A 41 6.66 3.36 9.63
CA ILE A 41 7.94 2.63 9.70
C ILE A 41 9.05 3.44 9.01
N ALA A 42 8.77 3.98 7.82
CA ALA A 42 9.74 4.77 7.07
C ALA A 42 10.08 6.09 7.76
N ALA A 43 9.09 6.78 8.34
CA ALA A 43 9.27 7.99 9.13
C ALA A 43 10.16 7.72 10.36
N THR A 44 9.91 6.60 11.05
CA THR A 44 10.63 6.22 12.27
C THR A 44 12.10 5.84 11.99
N HIS A 45 12.39 5.17 10.88
CA HIS A 45 13.69 4.50 10.70
C HIS A 45 14.55 5.04 9.55
N CYS A 46 13.95 5.60 8.51
CA CYS A 46 14.67 6.02 7.31
C CYS A 46 14.28 7.41 6.81
N ALA A 47 13.90 8.32 7.73
CA ALA A 47 13.58 9.71 7.41
C ALA A 47 12.56 9.83 6.26
N GLY A 48 11.53 8.99 6.29
CA GLY A 48 10.46 8.96 5.29
C GLY A 48 10.86 8.36 3.94
N ARG A 49 12.07 7.82 3.77
CA ARG A 49 12.48 7.15 2.52
C ARG A 49 11.66 5.88 2.29
N LEU A 50 10.68 6.00 1.41
CA LEU A 50 9.73 4.96 1.04
C LEU A 50 9.57 4.97 -0.48
N VAL A 51 9.67 3.81 -1.10
CA VAL A 51 9.36 3.60 -2.52
C VAL A 51 8.26 2.55 -2.61
N SER A 52 7.20 2.84 -3.35
CA SER A 52 6.14 1.87 -3.65
C SER A 52 6.22 1.49 -5.12
N VAL A 53 6.14 0.19 -5.41
CA VAL A 53 6.18 -0.37 -6.76
C VAL A 53 4.88 -1.14 -6.97
N LEU A 54 4.09 -0.73 -7.96
CA LEU A 54 2.84 -1.40 -8.31
C LEU A 54 3.11 -2.82 -8.83
N GLU A 55 2.39 -3.79 -8.30
CA GLU A 55 2.53 -5.21 -8.63
C GLU A 55 1.17 -5.81 -9.07
N GLY A 56 0.63 -6.77 -8.31
CA GLY A 56 -0.61 -7.47 -8.61
C GLY A 56 -1.89 -6.66 -8.37
N GLY A 57 -2.99 -7.21 -8.85
CA GLY A 57 -4.30 -6.55 -8.89
C GLY A 57 -4.90 -6.76 -10.27
N TYR A 58 -5.87 -7.64 -10.35
CA TYR A 58 -6.35 -8.25 -11.60
C TYR A 58 -7.81 -7.90 -11.90
N ASN A 59 -8.44 -7.09 -11.03
CA ASN A 59 -9.66 -6.37 -11.34
C ASN A 59 -9.35 -4.87 -11.56
N PRO A 60 -9.39 -4.35 -12.80
CA PRO A 60 -8.99 -2.97 -13.10
C PRO A 60 -9.78 -1.88 -12.35
N ALA A 61 -11.08 -2.08 -12.12
CA ALA A 61 -11.91 -1.11 -11.42
C ALA A 61 -11.50 -1.02 -9.94
N ALA A 62 -11.47 -2.16 -9.26
CA ALA A 62 -11.01 -2.24 -7.88
C ALA A 62 -9.55 -1.77 -7.72
N LEU A 63 -8.68 -2.17 -8.65
CA LEU A 63 -7.28 -1.75 -8.63
C LEU A 63 -7.15 -0.23 -8.68
N SER A 64 -7.90 0.44 -9.55
CA SER A 64 -7.85 1.90 -9.67
C SER A 64 -8.24 2.60 -8.37
N GLU A 65 -9.29 2.11 -7.69
CA GLU A 65 -9.73 2.63 -6.38
C GLU A 65 -8.68 2.40 -5.29
N CYS A 66 -8.13 1.18 -5.22
CA CYS A 66 -7.11 0.83 -4.23
C CYS A 66 -5.82 1.66 -4.42
N VAL A 67 -5.38 1.85 -5.67
CA VAL A 67 -4.23 2.68 -6.02
C VAL A 67 -4.49 4.14 -5.65
N GLU A 68 -5.69 4.66 -5.91
CA GLU A 68 -6.05 6.02 -5.51
C GLU A 68 -5.93 6.21 -3.99
N VAL A 69 -6.51 5.29 -3.20
CA VAL A 69 -6.43 5.32 -1.73
C VAL A 69 -4.97 5.24 -1.26
N HIS A 70 -4.19 4.32 -1.82
CA HIS A 70 -2.76 4.17 -1.52
C HIS A 70 -1.96 5.45 -1.82
N LEU A 71 -2.15 6.05 -3.00
CA LEU A 71 -1.46 7.27 -3.41
C LEU A 71 -1.88 8.49 -2.57
N ARG A 72 -3.16 8.61 -2.21
CA ARG A 72 -3.65 9.66 -1.32
C ARG A 72 -2.95 9.60 0.03
N GLU A 73 -2.83 8.41 0.61
CA GLU A 73 -2.13 8.23 1.89
C GLU A 73 -0.62 8.45 1.75
N LEU A 74 0.02 7.95 0.69
CA LEU A 74 1.45 8.18 0.41
C LEU A 74 1.78 9.67 0.26
N SER A 75 0.88 10.45 -0.36
CA SER A 75 1.11 11.87 -0.65
C SER A 75 0.85 12.80 0.53
N ARG A 76 0.38 12.27 1.68
CA ARG A 76 0.22 13.10 2.88
C ARG A 76 1.58 13.59 3.36
N GLU A 77 1.66 14.87 3.70
CA GLU A 77 2.79 15.41 4.44
C GLU A 77 2.89 14.71 5.81
N THR A 78 4.12 14.55 6.29
CA THR A 78 4.42 13.90 7.57
C THR A 78 4.51 14.93 8.69
#